data_AF-A0A0D5NG42-F1
#
_entry.id   AF-A0A0D5NG42-F1
#
_cell.length_a   1.000
_cell.length_b   1.000
_cell.length_c   1.000
_cell.angle_alpha   90.00
_cell.angle_beta   90.00
_cell.angle_gamma   90.00
#
_symmetry.space_group_name_H-M   'P 1'
#
loop_
_entity.id
_entity.type
_entity.pdbx_description
1 polymer ?
#
loop_
_entity_poly.entity_id
_entity_poly.type
_entity_poly.pdbx_seq_one_letter_code
_entity_poly.pdbx_strand_id
1 'polypeptide(L)' 'MLKKKMLAPTLVNAGADIKISFAYKPAPSKMYVQRFLEDNAIDVPLKDGHFDAPKERGLYYYGISAF' A
#
# COMPACT_ATOMS: atom_id res chain seq x y z
N MET A 1 10.08 -25.96 -3.25
CA MET A 1 9.19 -25.24 -2.30
C MET A 1 9.88 -23.92 -1.94
N LEU A 2 9.49 -22.78 -2.53
CA LEU A 2 10.11 -21.48 -2.21
C LEU A 2 9.63 -21.02 -0.83
N LYS A 3 10.54 -20.89 0.13
CA LYS A 3 10.26 -20.20 1.40
C LYS A 3 10.15 -18.70 1.11
N LYS A 4 8.92 -18.20 0.96
CA LYS A 4 8.64 -16.75 0.91
C LYS A 4 9.06 -16.17 2.27
N LYS A 5 10.18 -15.43 2.31
CA LYS A 5 10.66 -14.75 3.52
C LYS A 5 9.61 -13.69 3.86
N MET A 6 8.76 -13.96 4.85
CA MET A 6 7.80 -12.97 5.36
C MET A 6 8.62 -11.86 6.02
N LEU A 7 8.74 -10.72 5.34
CA LEU A 7 9.29 -9.51 5.94
C LEU A 7 8.33 -9.06 7.04
N ALA A 8 8.88 -8.63 8.17
CA ALA A 8 8.08 -8.01 9.22
C ALA A 8 7.35 -6.78 8.64
N PRO A 9 6.10 -6.52 9.03
CA PRO A 9 5.39 -5.33 8.59
C PRO A 9 6.11 -4.06 9.04
N THR A 10 6.07 -3.02 8.21
CA THR A 10 6.56 -1.69 8.58
C THR A 10 5.65 -1.09 9.64
N LEU A 11 6.22 -0.68 10.78
CA LEU A 11 5.49 0.07 11.80
C LEU A 11 5.35 1.53 11.36
N VAL A 12 4.13 2.05 11.40
CA VAL A 12 3.80 3.44 11.08
C VAL A 12 2.90 4.02 12.16
N ASN A 13 2.96 5.33 12.35
CA ASN A 13 2.04 6.02 13.25
C ASN A 13 0.63 6.07 12.63
N ALA A 14 -0.39 6.10 13.48
CA ALA A 14 -1.77 6.31 13.07
C ALA A 14 -1.89 7.63 12.30
N GLY A 15 -2.52 7.60 11.12
CA GLY A 15 -2.67 8.78 10.26
C GLY A 15 -1.37 9.29 9.64
N ALA A 16 -0.28 8.51 9.65
CA ALA A 16 0.94 8.88 8.95
C ALA A 16 0.70 8.94 7.42
N ASP A 17 1.31 9.92 6.77
CA ASP A 17 1.37 10.01 5.31
C ASP A 17 2.20 8.86 4.73
N ILE A 18 1.60 8.09 3.82
CA ILE A 18 2.25 7.00 3.09
C ILE A 18 2.37 7.40 1.62
N LYS A 19 3.61 7.55 1.17
CA LYS A 19 3.94 7.77 -0.24
C LYS A 19 4.25 6.46 -0.95
N ILE A 20 3.65 6.26 -2.13
CA ILE A 20 4.01 5.18 -3.04
C ILE A 20 4.73 5.79 -4.26
N SER A 21 5.89 5.21 -4.59
CA SER A 21 6.68 5.63 -5.74
C SER A 21 7.45 4.46 -6.34
N PHE A 22 7.61 4.47 -7.66
CA PHE A 22 8.41 3.50 -8.40
C PHE A 22 9.68 4.16 -8.94
N ALA A 23 10.83 3.52 -8.74
CA ALA A 23 12.13 4.07 -9.13
C ALA A 23 12.54 3.79 -10.59
N TYR A 24 11.74 3.00 -11.34
CA TYR A 24 12.03 2.68 -12.73
C TYR A 24 11.56 3.76 -13.71
N LYS A 25 12.14 3.79 -14.92
CA LYS A 25 11.83 4.78 -15.97
C LYS A 25 11.36 4.10 -17.27
N PRO A 26 10.31 4.62 -17.96
CA PRO A 26 9.45 5.71 -17.50
C PRO A 26 8.66 5.31 -16.25
N ALA A 27 8.36 6.30 -15.40
CA ALA A 27 7.50 6.06 -14.25
C ALA A 27 6.09 5.70 -14.72
N PRO A 28 5.34 4.86 -13.99
CA PRO A 28 3.98 4.54 -14.35
C PRO A 28 3.10 5.80 -14.36
N SER A 29 2.24 5.88 -15.37
CA SER A 29 1.30 6.97 -15.62
C SER A 29 0.10 6.94 -14.66
N LYS A 30 -0.26 5.75 -14.16
CA LYS A 30 -1.36 5.54 -13.21
C LYS A 30 -0.98 4.53 -12.15
N MET A 31 -1.49 4.74 -10.95
CA MET A 31 -1.32 3.84 -9.81
C MET A 31 -2.64 3.65 -9.08
N TYR A 32 -2.90 2.42 -8.66
CA TYR A 32 -4.05 2.03 -7.86
C TYR A 32 -3.57 1.30 -6.62
N VAL A 33 -4.21 1.59 -5.49
CA VAL A 33 -3.93 0.95 -4.23
C VAL A 33 -5.22 0.38 -3.69
N GLN A 34 -5.14 -0.86 -3.23
CA GLN A 34 -6.26 -1.55 -2.62
C GLN A 34 -5.83 -2.06 -1.26
N ARG A 35 -6.70 -1.90 -0.26
CA ARG A 35 -6.52 -2.50 1.06
C ARG A 35 -7.33 -3.79 1.13
N PHE A 36 -6.68 -4.88 1.50
CA PHE A 36 -7.34 -6.17 1.69
C PHE A 36 -7.96 -6.25 3.10
N LEU A 37 -9.21 -6.71 3.15
CA LEU A 37 -10.01 -6.92 4.35
C LEU A 37 -10.69 -8.27 4.22
N GLU A 38 -10.15 -9.29 4.90
CA GLU A 38 -10.64 -10.67 4.84
C GLU A 38 -10.79 -11.14 3.38
N ASP A 39 -12.03 -11.29 2.91
CA ASP A 39 -12.37 -11.76 1.56
C ASP A 39 -12.61 -10.62 0.54
N ASN A 40 -12.43 -9.36 0.95
CA ASN A 40 -12.70 -8.18 0.12
C ASN A 40 -11.47 -7.31 -0.06
N ALA A 41 -11.51 -6.48 -1.10
CA ALA A 41 -10.56 -5.40 -1.32
C ALA A 41 -11.33 -4.08 -1.44
N ILE A 42 -10.84 -3.04 -0.76
CA ILE A 42 -11.36 -1.68 -0.91
C ILE A 42 -10.32 -0.80 -1.58
N ASP A 43 -10.76 0.07 -2.47
CA ASP A 43 -9.89 1.06 -3.09
C ASP A 43 -9.44 2.09 -2.06
N VAL A 44 -8.15 2.42 -2.10
CA VAL A 44 -7.52 3.47 -1.30
C VAL A 44 -7.24 4.63 -2.25
N PRO A 45 -8.02 5.72 -2.17
CA PRO A 45 -7.83 6.86 -3.05
C PRO A 45 -6.47 7.50 -2.79
N LEU A 46 -5.71 7.71 -3.87
CA LEU A 46 -4.43 8.39 -3.83
C LEU A 46 -4.60 9.87 -4.16
N LYS A 47 -3.86 10.71 -3.44
CA LYS A 47 -3.64 12.11 -3.77
C LYS A 47 -2.16 12.30 -4.09
N ASP A 48 -1.83 12.52 -5.36
CA ASP A 48 -0.43 12.67 -5.82
C ASP A 48 0.50 11.50 -5.45
N GLY A 49 -0.05 10.28 -5.35
CA GLY A 49 0.69 9.07 -4.93
C GLY A 49 0.76 8.87 -3.41
N HIS A 50 0.04 9.68 -2.65
CA HIS A 50 -0.03 9.63 -1.19
C HIS A 50 -1.40 9.16 -0.68
N PHE A 51 -1.42 8.52 0.49
CA PHE A 51 -2.61 8.27 1.29
C PHE A 51 -2.27 8.22 2.78
N ASP A 52 -3.25 8.47 3.65
CA ASP A 52 -3.06 8.40 5.09
C ASP A 52 -3.22 6.97 5.61
N ALA A 53 -2.31 6.55 6.50
CA ALA A 53 -2.45 5.32 7.27
C ALA A 53 -3.77 5.32 8.08
N PRO A 54 -4.40 4.15 8.31
CA PRO A 54 -5.57 4.04 9.17
C PRO A 54 -5.29 4.62 10.56
N LYS A 55 -6.31 5.26 11.16
CA LYS A 55 -6.23 5.78 12.52
C LYS A 55 -6.34 4.67 13.58
N GLU A 56 -7.05 3.60 13.22
CA GLU A 56 -7.19 2.41 14.04
C GLU A 56 -5.88 1.61 14.04
N ARG A 57 -5.50 1.11 15.22
CA ARG A 57 -4.34 0.24 15.35
C ARG A 57 -4.68 -1.12 14.74
N GLY A 58 -3.86 -1.59 13.81
CA GLY A 58 -4.05 -2.89 13.19
C GLY A 58 -2.93 -3.25 12.24
N LEU A 59 -3.00 -4.47 11.72
CA LEU A 59 -2.16 -4.92 10.61
C LEU A 59 -2.96 -4.76 9.32
N TYR A 60 -2.40 -4.01 8.38
CA TYR A 60 -3.06 -3.69 7.12
C TYR A 60 -2.23 -4.20 5.94
N TYR A 61 -2.92 -4.80 4.97
CA TYR A 61 -2.30 -5.34 3.76
C TYR A 61 -2.76 -4.54 2.56
N TYR A 62 -1.81 -4.15 1.72
CA TYR A 62 -2.07 -3.34 0.54
C TYR A 62 -1.56 -4.04 -0.73
N GLY A 63 -2.37 -3.99 -1.78
CA GLY A 63 -1.97 -4.32 -3.14
C GLY A 63 -1.74 -3.03 -3.93
N ILE A 64 -0.71 -3.02 -4.77
CA ILE A 64 -0.38 -1.88 -5.63
C ILE A 64 -0.34 -2.38 -7.07
N SER A 65 -1.10 -1.72 -7.95
CA SER A 65 -1.10 -1.93 -9.39
C SER A 65 -0.68 -0.64 -10.07
N ALA A 66 0.23 -0.72 -11.04
CA ALA A 66 0.77 0.45 -11.73
C ALA A 66 0.91 0.19 -13.24
N PHE A 67 0.64 1.22 -14.05
CA PHE A 67 0.58 1.16 -15.52
C PHE A 67 1.39 2.29 -16.16
#